data_AF-A0A3S3HEN9-F1
#
_entry.id   AF-A0A3S3HEN9-F1
#
_cell.length_a   1.000
_cell.length_b   1.000
_cell.length_c   1.000
_cell.angle_alpha   90.00
_cell.angle_beta   90.00
_cell.angle_gamma   90.00
#
_symmetry.space_group_name_H-M   'P 1'
#
loop_
_entity.id
_entity.type
_entity.pdbx_description
1 polymer ?
#
loop_
_entity_poly.entity_id
_entity_poly.type
_entity_poly.pdbx_seq_one_letter_code
_entity_poly.pdbx_strand_id
1 'polypeptide(L)'
;MTSFVGIDVTQTYTAAQLTGANSGKAPKVGDLYESYDSKTYRFVKYNQGAGAVAAVAGNAVGFYAPGGVSTGVTNEVTSDVSDTAGNGAGVLAGAPGNGEYGWIQVKGVATLTTALVSGASGQALVLSATTDGTLKVAAAVTDTVCAYAILAASKIIMCAFPH
;
A
#
# COMPACT_ATOMS: atom_id res chain seq x y z
N MET A 1 -5.25 -10.94 -17.08
CA MET A 1 -5.37 -11.27 -15.64
C MET A 1 -4.68 -12.61 -15.43
N THR A 2 -3.52 -12.61 -14.78
CA THR A 2 -2.86 -13.84 -14.35
C THR A 2 -3.60 -14.35 -13.11
N SER A 3 -4.37 -15.42 -13.26
CA SER A 3 -5.04 -16.04 -12.11
C SER A 3 -4.02 -16.85 -11.33
N PHE A 4 -3.55 -16.33 -10.20
CA PHE A 4 -2.76 -17.11 -9.26
C PHE A 4 -3.72 -17.95 -8.39
N VAL A 5 -3.50 -19.26 -8.29
CA VAL A 5 -4.28 -20.12 -7.37
C VAL A 5 -3.48 -20.28 -6.08
N GLY A 6 -4.08 -19.96 -4.93
CA GLY A 6 -3.50 -20.24 -3.61
C GLY A 6 -2.33 -19.33 -3.19
N ILE A 7 -2.29 -18.07 -3.65
CA ILE A 7 -1.30 -17.10 -3.18
C ILE A 7 -1.48 -16.78 -1.70
N ASP A 8 -0.36 -16.74 -0.97
CA ASP A 8 -0.27 -16.08 0.32
C ASP A 8 0.10 -14.61 0.11
N VAL A 9 -0.88 -13.72 0.28
CA VAL A 9 -0.69 -12.27 0.13
C VAL A 9 0.18 -11.67 1.24
N THR A 10 0.38 -12.37 2.35
CA THR A 10 1.20 -11.89 3.47
C THR A 10 2.67 -12.27 3.33
N GLN A 11 2.99 -13.22 2.44
CA GLN A 11 4.36 -13.65 2.17
C GLN A 11 5.21 -12.52 1.58
N THR A 12 6.41 -12.35 2.12
CA THR A 12 7.41 -11.40 1.64
C THR A 12 8.57 -12.11 0.95
N TYR A 13 9.30 -11.39 0.10
CA TYR A 13 10.42 -11.92 -0.66
C TYR A 13 11.60 -10.97 -0.61
N THR A 14 12.79 -11.48 -0.33
CA THR A 14 14.04 -10.77 -0.59
C THR A 14 14.35 -10.75 -2.09
N ALA A 15 15.16 -9.80 -2.54
CA ALA A 15 15.60 -9.76 -3.94
C ALA A 15 16.32 -11.05 -4.38
N ALA A 16 17.08 -11.67 -3.48
CA ALA A 16 17.77 -12.94 -3.73
C ALA A 16 16.79 -14.11 -3.88
N GLN A 17 15.67 -14.11 -3.15
CA GLN A 17 14.64 -15.15 -3.31
C GLN A 17 13.93 -15.05 -4.65
N LEU A 18 13.64 -13.83 -5.14
CA LEU A 18 12.98 -13.61 -6.43
C LEU A 18 13.83 -14.07 -7.62
N THR A 19 15.15 -13.93 -7.55
CA THR A 19 16.06 -14.35 -8.63
C THR A 19 16.63 -15.76 -8.44
N GLY A 20 16.58 -16.29 -7.21
CA GLY A 20 17.07 -17.61 -6.84
C GLY A 20 15.96 -18.66 -6.73
N ALA A 21 15.75 -19.16 -5.51
CA ALA A 21 14.90 -20.31 -5.23
C ALA A 21 13.44 -20.18 -5.75
N ASN A 22 12.94 -18.95 -5.83
CA ASN A 22 11.58 -18.65 -6.29
C ASN A 22 11.54 -18.00 -7.69
N SER A 23 12.64 -18.04 -8.43
CA SER A 23 12.68 -17.54 -9.81
C SER A 23 11.63 -18.25 -10.67
N GLY A 24 10.77 -17.46 -11.32
CA GLY A 24 9.63 -17.94 -12.11
C GLY A 24 8.47 -18.55 -11.31
N LYS A 25 8.58 -18.59 -9.97
CA LYS A 25 7.55 -19.11 -9.04
C LYS A 25 6.95 -18.01 -8.17
N ALA A 26 7.71 -16.95 -7.93
CA ALA A 26 7.24 -15.75 -7.24
C ALA A 26 6.54 -14.80 -8.21
N PRO A 27 5.65 -13.93 -7.70
CA PRO A 27 5.01 -12.88 -8.49
C PRO A 27 6.06 -11.90 -9.05
N LYS A 28 5.79 -11.36 -10.23
CA LYS A 28 6.58 -10.25 -10.79
C LYS A 28 6.10 -8.95 -10.17
N VAL A 29 7.02 -8.00 -9.98
CA VAL A 29 6.68 -6.64 -9.58
C VAL A 29 5.68 -6.03 -10.57
N GLY A 30 4.59 -5.49 -10.02
CA GLY A 30 3.45 -4.95 -10.76
C GLY A 30 2.33 -5.96 -11.04
N ASP A 31 2.52 -7.24 -10.73
CA ASP A 31 1.46 -8.24 -10.91
C ASP A 31 0.26 -7.92 -10.02
N LEU A 32 -0.93 -8.14 -10.59
CA LEU A 32 -2.20 -8.01 -9.90
C LEU A 32 -2.76 -9.40 -9.57
N TYR A 33 -3.31 -9.52 -8.37
CA TYR A 33 -4.02 -10.69 -7.91
C TYR A 33 -5.41 -10.29 -7.41
N GLU A 34 -6.45 -10.93 -7.92
CA GLU A 34 -7.81 -10.80 -7.40
C GLU A 34 -8.13 -12.04 -6.55
N SER A 35 -8.47 -11.81 -5.28
CA SER A 35 -8.81 -12.87 -4.33
C SER A 35 -10.28 -13.31 -4.47
N TYR A 36 -10.61 -14.43 -3.84
CA TYR A 36 -11.96 -15.00 -3.84
C TYR A 36 -13.02 -14.08 -3.21
N ASP A 37 -12.61 -13.13 -2.37
CA ASP A 37 -13.47 -12.12 -1.74
C ASP A 37 -13.43 -10.77 -2.48
N SER A 38 -13.03 -10.78 -3.75
CA SER A 38 -12.99 -9.62 -4.66
C SER A 38 -12.09 -8.47 -4.20
N LYS A 39 -11.09 -8.76 -3.34
CA LYS A 39 -10.01 -7.80 -3.06
C LYS A 39 -8.97 -7.93 -4.16
N THR A 40 -8.37 -6.80 -4.52
CA THR A 40 -7.25 -6.79 -5.47
C THR A 40 -5.98 -6.40 -4.75
N TYR A 41 -4.92 -7.14 -5.03
CA TYR A 41 -3.59 -6.91 -4.51
C TYR A 41 -2.62 -6.64 -5.67
N ARG A 42 -1.61 -5.82 -5.41
CA ARG A 42 -0.51 -5.53 -6.34
C ARG A 42 0.83 -5.86 -5.68
N PHE A 43 1.70 -6.55 -6.41
CA PHE A 43 3.02 -6.91 -5.90
C PHE A 43 4.02 -5.78 -6.13
N VAL A 44 4.69 -5.30 -5.08
CA VAL A 44 5.54 -4.10 -5.10
C VAL A 44 6.79 -4.29 -4.26
N LYS A 45 7.76 -3.39 -4.42
CA LYS A 45 8.93 -3.27 -3.54
C LYS A 45 8.64 -2.27 -2.42
N TYR A 46 9.04 -2.59 -1.19
CA TYR A 46 9.00 -1.65 -0.06
C TYR A 46 10.34 -0.95 0.14
N ASN A 47 10.29 0.35 0.42
CA ASN A 47 11.43 1.18 0.76
C ASN A 47 11.11 1.91 2.07
N GLN A 48 12.02 1.91 3.03
CA GLN A 48 11.78 2.57 4.32
C GLN A 48 11.86 4.10 4.26
N GLY A 49 12.24 4.67 3.12
CA GLY A 49 12.48 6.09 2.96
C GLY A 49 13.63 6.63 3.83
N ALA A 50 13.81 7.94 3.80
CA ALA A 50 14.79 8.68 4.57
C ALA A 50 14.55 8.58 6.08
N GLY A 51 13.29 8.45 6.50
CA GLY A 51 12.86 8.29 7.88
C GLY A 51 13.07 6.88 8.46
N ALA A 52 13.53 5.92 7.64
CA ALA A 52 13.72 4.53 8.04
C ALA A 52 12.45 3.89 8.64
N VAL A 53 11.28 4.22 8.08
CA VAL A 53 9.98 3.73 8.54
C VAL A 53 9.84 2.25 8.17
N ALA A 54 9.68 1.38 9.17
CA ALA A 54 9.49 -0.06 8.94
C ALA A 54 8.09 -0.38 8.39
N ALA A 55 8.00 -1.39 7.53
CA ALA A 55 6.72 -1.88 7.04
C ALA A 55 5.92 -2.52 8.17
N VAL A 56 4.63 -2.20 8.22
CA VAL A 56 3.67 -2.84 9.13
C VAL A 56 2.46 -3.26 8.32
N ALA A 57 2.09 -4.53 8.41
CA ALA A 57 0.87 -5.02 7.77
C ALA A 57 -0.35 -4.18 8.21
N GLY A 58 -1.23 -3.84 7.28
CA GLY A 58 -2.37 -2.96 7.52
C GLY A 58 -2.05 -1.46 7.52
N ASN A 59 -0.79 -1.04 7.37
CA ASN A 59 -0.49 0.39 7.16
C ASN A 59 -0.71 0.80 5.69
N ALA A 60 -1.13 2.04 5.50
CA ALA A 60 -1.18 2.64 4.18
C ALA A 60 0.24 2.92 3.66
N VAL A 61 0.39 2.95 2.34
CA VAL A 61 1.63 3.32 1.67
C VAL A 61 1.35 4.28 0.51
N GLY A 62 2.31 5.15 0.25
CA GLY A 62 2.35 5.97 -0.96
C GLY A 62 3.36 5.44 -1.96
N PHE A 63 3.28 5.93 -3.20
CA PHE A 63 4.35 5.72 -4.17
C PHE A 63 5.62 6.42 -3.69
N TYR A 64 6.74 5.70 -3.77
CA TYR A 64 8.03 6.22 -3.34
C TYR A 64 8.44 7.42 -4.20
N ALA A 65 8.72 8.54 -3.53
CA ALA A 65 9.02 9.82 -4.11
C ALA A 65 10.07 10.50 -3.21
N PRO A 66 11.37 10.26 -3.46
CA PRO A 66 12.45 10.78 -2.60
C PRO A 66 12.32 12.29 -2.37
N GLY A 67 12.37 12.72 -1.11
CA GLY A 67 12.21 14.13 -0.72
C GLY A 67 10.83 14.71 -1.02
N GLY A 68 9.81 13.86 -1.15
CA GLY A 68 8.42 14.25 -1.38
C GLY A 68 8.10 14.67 -2.82
N VAL A 69 9.04 14.49 -3.75
CA VAL A 69 8.86 14.87 -5.16
C VAL A 69 8.74 13.61 -6.02
N SER A 70 7.61 13.48 -6.72
CA SER A 70 7.37 12.33 -7.59
C SER A 70 8.40 12.24 -8.71
N THR A 71 9.01 11.07 -8.85
CA THR A 71 9.94 10.73 -9.93
C THR A 71 9.32 9.78 -10.96
N GLY A 72 7.99 9.58 -10.91
CA GLY A 72 7.26 8.65 -11.77
C GLY A 72 7.44 7.17 -11.37
N VAL A 73 7.97 6.89 -10.18
CA VAL A 73 8.10 5.53 -9.65
C VAL A 73 6.74 5.01 -9.20
N THR A 74 6.32 3.88 -9.77
CA THR A 74 5.00 3.27 -9.48
C THR A 74 5.10 1.89 -8.85
N ASN A 75 6.29 1.27 -8.85
CA ASN A 75 6.51 -0.12 -8.40
C ASN A 75 7.24 -0.23 -7.06
N GLU A 76 7.59 0.90 -6.46
CA GLU A 76 8.22 1.02 -5.15
C GLU A 76 7.36 1.92 -4.28
N VAL A 77 7.16 1.51 -3.04
CA VAL A 77 6.25 2.16 -2.11
C VAL A 77 6.91 2.36 -0.75
N THR A 78 6.43 3.34 0.00
CA THR A 78 6.89 3.63 1.36
C THR A 78 5.73 4.06 2.24
N SER A 79 5.86 3.84 3.56
CA SER A 79 4.98 4.45 4.55
C SER A 79 5.53 5.78 5.08
N ASP A 80 6.80 6.10 4.80
CA ASP A 80 7.45 7.36 5.18
C ASP A 80 6.85 8.52 4.40
N VAL A 81 6.12 9.37 5.10
CA VAL A 81 5.39 10.47 4.51
C VAL A 81 6.30 11.50 3.84
N SER A 82 7.52 11.66 4.34
CA SER A 82 8.50 12.59 3.80
C SER A 82 9.05 12.16 2.44
N ASP A 83 8.90 10.88 2.09
CA ASP A 83 9.28 10.28 0.82
C ASP A 83 8.06 9.81 0.01
N THR A 84 6.94 10.50 0.17
CA THR A 84 5.77 10.36 -0.71
C THR A 84 5.36 11.70 -1.28
N ALA A 85 4.87 11.72 -2.52
CA ALA A 85 4.26 12.91 -3.12
C ALA A 85 2.76 13.04 -2.77
N GLY A 86 2.30 12.40 -1.68
CA GLY A 86 0.89 12.36 -1.28
C GLY A 86 0.00 11.42 -2.12
N ASN A 87 0.56 10.69 -3.08
CA ASN A 87 -0.17 9.72 -3.89
C ASN A 87 -0.21 8.35 -3.19
N GLY A 88 -1.39 7.95 -2.73
CA GLY A 88 -1.61 6.62 -2.13
C GLY A 88 -1.42 5.50 -3.15
N ALA A 89 -0.72 4.44 -2.75
CA ALA A 89 -0.45 3.26 -3.56
C ALA A 89 -1.24 2.02 -3.10
N GLY A 90 -1.51 1.88 -1.80
CA GLY A 90 -2.26 0.74 -1.27
C GLY A 90 -2.16 0.59 0.25
N VAL A 91 -2.61 -0.55 0.76
CA VAL A 91 -2.44 -0.99 2.16
C VAL A 91 -1.58 -2.24 2.21
N LEU A 92 -0.53 -2.27 3.01
CA LEU A 92 0.38 -3.42 3.13
C LEU A 92 -0.36 -4.67 3.61
N ALA A 93 -0.24 -5.79 2.88
CA ALA A 93 -0.79 -7.08 3.29
C ALA A 93 0.15 -7.86 4.23
N GLY A 94 1.46 -7.64 4.11
CA GLY A 94 2.50 -8.20 4.97
C GLY A 94 3.46 -7.11 5.47
N ALA A 95 4.58 -7.51 6.06
CA ALA A 95 5.60 -6.59 6.58
C ALA A 95 6.97 -6.83 5.91
N PRO A 96 7.14 -6.48 4.61
CA PRO A 96 8.43 -6.62 3.92
C PRO A 96 9.50 -5.75 4.56
N GLY A 97 10.72 -6.26 4.67
CA GLY A 97 11.89 -5.48 5.07
C GLY A 97 12.26 -4.39 4.04
N ASN A 98 13.26 -3.58 4.38
CA ASN A 98 13.76 -2.57 3.45
C ASN A 98 14.31 -3.21 2.16
N GLY A 99 13.80 -2.79 1.01
CA GLY A 99 14.20 -3.35 -0.28
C GLY A 99 13.62 -4.73 -0.60
N GLU A 100 12.75 -5.26 0.27
CA GLU A 100 12.02 -6.50 0.03
C GLU A 100 10.72 -6.25 -0.71
N TYR A 101 10.07 -7.34 -1.11
CA TYR A 101 8.89 -7.34 -1.96
C TYR A 101 7.72 -7.98 -1.22
N GLY A 102 6.52 -7.45 -1.47
CA GLY A 102 5.29 -7.91 -0.85
C GLY A 102 4.07 -7.38 -1.57
N TRP A 103 2.89 -7.73 -1.05
CA TRP A 103 1.63 -7.31 -1.62
C TRP A 103 1.07 -6.08 -0.91
N ILE A 104 0.47 -5.19 -1.70
CA ILE A 104 -0.39 -4.12 -1.21
C ILE A 104 -1.81 -4.35 -1.72
N GLN A 105 -2.81 -4.20 -0.86
CA GLN A 105 -4.21 -4.20 -1.25
C GLN A 105 -4.55 -2.86 -1.89
N VAL A 106 -5.09 -2.90 -3.11
CA VAL A 106 -5.43 -1.72 -3.93
C VAL A 106 -6.93 -1.55 -4.14
N LYS A 107 -7.71 -2.63 -4.01
CA LYS A 107 -9.19 -2.64 -4.04
C LYS A 107 -9.81 -3.52 -2.96
N GLY A 108 -11.07 -3.26 -2.65
CA GLY A 108 -11.86 -4.02 -1.69
C GLY A 108 -11.70 -3.54 -0.25
N VAL A 109 -12.39 -4.20 0.69
CA VAL A 109 -12.38 -3.79 2.10
C VAL A 109 -11.05 -4.13 2.78
N ALA A 110 -10.46 -3.19 3.51
CA ALA A 110 -9.27 -3.40 4.31
C ALA A 110 -9.48 -2.90 5.74
N THR A 111 -8.78 -3.52 6.69
CA THR A 111 -8.70 -3.05 8.08
C THR A 111 -7.30 -2.48 8.29
N LEU A 112 -7.24 -1.19 8.65
CA LEU A 112 -5.97 -0.54 8.94
C LEU A 112 -5.47 -0.92 10.34
N THR A 113 -4.15 -0.98 10.49
CA THR A 113 -3.51 -1.16 11.80
C THR A 113 -3.62 0.12 12.64
N THR A 114 -3.37 1.26 12.01
CA THR A 114 -3.48 2.60 12.62
C THR A 114 -4.90 3.16 12.47
N ALA A 115 -5.29 4.05 13.38
CA ALA A 115 -6.48 4.87 13.18
C ALA A 115 -6.27 5.90 12.05
N LEU A 116 -7.36 6.43 11.51
CA LEU A 116 -7.29 7.60 10.64
C LEU A 116 -6.77 8.80 11.44
N VAL A 117 -5.95 9.65 10.81
CA VAL A 117 -5.56 10.93 11.41
C VAL A 117 -6.78 11.83 11.58
N SER A 118 -7.70 11.78 10.61
CA SER A 118 -8.99 12.46 10.66
C SER A 118 -9.99 11.79 9.72
N GLY A 119 -11.28 12.05 9.96
CA GLY A 119 -12.37 11.57 9.14
C GLY A 119 -13.40 10.75 9.91
N ALA A 120 -14.54 10.51 9.28
CA ALA A 120 -15.63 9.70 9.78
C ALA A 120 -16.10 8.75 8.67
N SER A 121 -16.93 7.76 9.02
CA SER A 121 -17.54 6.86 8.04
C SER A 121 -18.25 7.62 6.92
N GLY A 122 -18.12 7.13 5.69
CA GLY A 122 -18.66 7.74 4.47
C GLY A 122 -17.73 8.76 3.79
N GLN A 123 -16.63 9.16 4.43
CA GLN A 123 -15.73 10.19 3.88
C GLN A 123 -14.66 9.63 2.95
N ALA A 124 -14.33 10.42 1.92
CA ALA A 124 -13.19 10.18 1.05
C ALA A 124 -11.86 10.39 1.80
N LEU A 125 -10.90 9.51 1.56
CA LEU A 125 -9.63 9.46 2.25
C LEU A 125 -8.45 9.63 1.28
N VAL A 126 -7.42 10.28 1.80
CA VAL A 126 -6.14 10.54 1.12
C VAL A 126 -5.01 10.04 2.01
N LEU A 127 -3.84 9.81 1.42
CA LEU A 127 -2.63 9.52 2.20
C LEU A 127 -2.35 10.70 3.13
N SER A 128 -2.04 10.41 4.39
CA SER A 128 -1.65 11.46 5.33
C SER A 128 -0.34 12.11 4.88
N ALA A 129 -0.23 13.42 5.04
CA ALA A 129 0.99 14.19 4.79
C ALA A 129 1.76 14.51 6.08
N THR A 130 1.31 14.00 7.23
CA THR A 130 1.84 14.35 8.56
C THR A 130 2.13 13.16 9.47
N THR A 131 1.69 11.96 9.09
CA THR A 131 1.81 10.78 9.95
C THR A 131 2.00 9.53 9.09
N ASP A 132 3.12 8.86 9.29
CA ASP A 132 3.53 7.71 8.50
C ASP A 132 2.49 6.59 8.53
N GLY A 133 2.27 5.97 7.38
CA GLY A 133 1.41 4.79 7.28
C GLY A 133 -0.08 5.03 7.49
N THR A 134 -0.54 6.28 7.58
CA THR A 134 -1.93 6.63 7.90
C THR A 134 -2.68 7.29 6.75
N LEU A 135 -4.01 7.31 6.87
CA LEU A 135 -4.91 8.06 5.98
C LEU A 135 -5.61 9.19 6.75
N LYS A 136 -6.06 10.21 6.03
CA LYS A 136 -6.86 11.32 6.55
C LYS A 136 -8.03 11.65 5.62
N VAL A 137 -8.98 12.45 6.09
CA VAL A 137 -10.06 12.96 5.23
C VAL A 137 -9.50 13.87 4.14
N ALA A 138 -10.02 13.73 2.92
CA ALA A 138 -9.77 14.66 1.82
C ALA A 138 -10.34 16.05 2.18
N ALA A 139 -9.58 17.10 1.93
CA ALA A 139 -9.93 18.48 2.26
C ALA A 139 -9.91 19.42 1.05
N ALA A 140 -9.20 19.06 -0.02
CA ALA A 140 -9.13 19.84 -1.26
C ALA A 140 -9.68 19.04 -2.45
N VAL A 141 -10.26 19.74 -3.42
CA VAL A 141 -10.74 19.13 -4.68
C VAL A 141 -9.60 18.58 -5.55
N THR A 142 -8.38 19.03 -5.28
CA THR A 142 -7.15 18.55 -5.93
C THR A 142 -6.57 17.33 -5.24
N ASP A 143 -7.12 16.91 -4.10
CA ASP A 143 -6.61 15.76 -3.38
C ASP A 143 -6.76 14.48 -4.20
N THR A 144 -5.71 13.67 -4.20
CA THR A 144 -5.76 12.34 -4.83
C THR A 144 -6.44 11.36 -3.87
N VAL A 145 -7.76 11.27 -3.97
CA VAL A 145 -8.55 10.30 -3.19
C VAL A 145 -8.10 8.88 -3.53
N CYS A 146 -7.84 8.09 -2.48
CA CYS A 146 -7.29 6.74 -2.61
C CYS A 146 -8.07 5.66 -1.82
N ALA A 147 -8.99 6.06 -0.95
CA ALA A 147 -9.87 5.15 -0.23
C ALA A 147 -11.12 5.88 0.29
N TYR A 148 -12.05 5.12 0.88
CA TYR A 148 -13.22 5.65 1.57
C TYR A 148 -13.37 5.01 2.95
N ALA A 149 -13.68 5.80 3.98
CA ALA A 149 -13.96 5.26 5.30
C ALA A 149 -15.30 4.51 5.30
N ILE A 150 -15.28 3.22 5.65
CA ILE A 150 -16.51 2.43 5.81
C ILE A 150 -16.96 2.45 7.26
N LEU A 151 -16.04 2.16 8.18
CA LEU A 151 -16.26 2.23 9.61
C LEU A 151 -14.99 2.73 10.31
N ALA A 152 -14.89 4.06 10.45
CA ALA A 152 -13.70 4.72 10.97
C ALA A 152 -13.33 4.25 12.40
N ALA A 153 -14.34 4.06 13.27
CA ALA A 153 -14.14 3.58 14.63
C ALA A 153 -13.54 2.16 14.71
N SER A 154 -13.70 1.36 13.66
CA SER A 154 -13.13 0.02 13.53
C SER A 154 -11.97 -0.05 12.54
N LYS A 155 -11.49 1.12 12.06
CA LYS A 155 -10.38 1.23 11.10
C LYS A 155 -10.65 0.54 9.75
N ILE A 156 -11.92 0.38 9.38
CA ILE A 156 -12.32 -0.30 8.15
C ILE A 156 -12.49 0.73 7.03
N ILE A 157 -11.80 0.49 5.92
CA ILE A 157 -11.85 1.32 4.71
C ILE A 157 -12.20 0.47 3.48
N MET A 158 -12.68 1.14 2.42
CA MET A 158 -12.75 0.60 1.08
C MET A 158 -11.56 1.13 0.29
N CYS A 159 -10.64 0.24 -0.08
CA CYS A 159 -9.51 0.57 -0.93
C CYS A 159 -9.99 0.93 -2.34
N ALA A 160 -9.50 2.07 -2.85
CA ALA A 160 -9.77 2.55 -4.20
C ALA A 160 -8.50 3.18 -4.79
N PHE A 161 -7.34 2.54 -4.53
CA PHE A 161 -6.04 3.08 -4.90
C PHE A 161 -5.82 2.97 -6.41
N PRO A 162 -5.16 3.94 -7.06
CA PRO A 162 -4.71 3.79 -8.45
C PRO A 162 -3.70 2.63 -8.59
N HIS A 163 -3.91 1.72 -9.54
CA HIS A 163 -3.05 0.55 -9.79
C HIS A 163 -3.11 0.08 -11.24
#